data_AF-A0A1A8P3X0-F1
#
_entry.id   AF-A0A1A8P3X0-F1
#
_cell.length_a   1.000
_cell.length_b   1.000
_cell.length_c   1.000
_cell.angle_alpha   90.00
_cell.angle_beta   90.00
_cell.angle_gamma   90.00
#
_symmetry.space_group_name_H-M   'P 1'
#
loop_
_entity.id
_entity.type
_entity.pdbx_description
1 polymer ?
#
loop_
_entity_poly.entity_id
_entity_poly.type
_entity_poly.pdbx_seq_one_letter_code
_entity_poly.pdbx_strand_id
1 'polypeptide(L)' 'DLVKTGGINQYVVQDVASPKQLPSQLNKFKSTLRSHGPICILEHFDTGYSVLQHFNALELGVKEDTLELLVQVVNGLAV' A
#
# COMPACT_ATOMS: atom_id res chain seq x y z
N ASP A 1 -7.50 14.41 6.13
CA ASP A 1 -6.18 13.85 6.49
C ASP A 1 -6.43 12.39 6.83
N LEU A 2 -5.90 11.44 6.04
CA LEU A 2 -6.17 10.00 6.21
C LEU A 2 -5.65 9.43 7.54
N VAL A 3 -4.83 10.20 8.26
CA VAL A 3 -4.21 9.81 9.54
C VAL A 3 -4.95 10.43 10.74
N LYS A 4 -5.76 11.48 10.53
CA LYS A 4 -6.30 12.31 11.64
C LYS A 4 -7.81 12.44 11.75
N THR A 5 -8.60 11.95 10.79
CA THR A 5 -10.06 12.04 10.88
C THR A 5 -10.69 10.65 10.83
N GLY A 6 -10.84 10.04 12.00
CA GLY A 6 -11.62 8.81 12.22
C GLY A 6 -13.10 9.10 12.39
N GLY A 7 -13.72 9.70 11.38
CA GLY A 7 -15.18 9.73 11.29
C GLY A 7 -15.72 8.32 11.02
N ILE A 8 -16.99 8.10 11.35
CA ILE A 8 -17.67 6.82 11.11
C ILE A 8 -17.58 6.46 9.62
N ASN A 9 -17.16 5.24 9.30
CA ASN A 9 -16.90 4.73 7.93
C ASN A 9 -15.74 5.39 7.15
N GLN A 10 -14.81 6.07 7.81
CA GLN A 10 -13.58 6.54 7.17
C GLN A 10 -12.44 5.54 7.35
N TYR A 11 -11.74 5.22 6.25
CA TYR A 11 -10.49 4.48 6.33
C TYR A 11 -9.43 5.39 6.99
N VAL A 12 -8.88 4.95 8.11
CA VAL A 12 -7.80 5.63 8.81
C VAL A 12 -6.53 4.81 8.62
N VAL A 13 -5.49 5.45 8.11
CA VAL A 13 -4.16 4.85 8.05
C VAL A 13 -3.64 4.81 9.48
N GLN A 14 -3.57 3.60 10.03
CA GLN A 14 -3.25 3.35 11.43
C GLN A 14 -1.73 3.25 11.64
N ASP A 15 -1.00 2.75 10.63
CA ASP A 15 0.44 2.54 10.76
C ASP A 15 1.18 3.04 9.53
N VAL A 16 1.95 4.12 9.70
CA VAL A 16 2.87 4.57 8.66
C VAL A 16 4.17 3.80 8.81
N ALA A 17 4.36 2.80 7.96
CA ALA A 17 5.57 2.00 7.95
C ALA A 17 6.79 2.86 7.59
N SER A 18 7.85 2.72 8.38
CA SER A 18 9.12 3.39 8.13
C SER A 18 9.69 3.01 6.76
N PRO A 19 10.43 3.90 6.08
CA PRO A 19 10.96 3.66 4.73
C PRO A 19 11.83 2.40 4.61
N LYS A 20 12.48 1.98 5.71
CA LYS A 20 13.27 0.75 5.78
C LYS A 20 12.44 -0.54 5.78
N GLN A 21 11.17 -0.48 6.21
CA GLN A 21 10.28 -1.64 6.29
C GLN A 21 9.36 -1.77 5.07
N LEU A 22 9.22 -0.70 4.28
CA LEU A 22 8.43 -0.69 3.04
C LEU A 22 8.78 -1.82 2.06
N PRO A 23 10.06 -2.11 1.71
CA PRO A 23 10.35 -3.21 0.79
C PRO A 23 9.88 -4.58 1.32
N SER A 24 9.90 -4.80 2.63
CA SER A 24 9.35 -6.02 3.24
C SER A 24 7.81 -6.04 3.23
N GLN A 25 7.17 -4.88 3.45
CA GLN A 25 5.72 -4.73 3.37
C GLN A 25 5.20 -4.90 1.94
N LEU A 26 5.92 -4.40 0.92
CA LEU A 26 5.59 -4.59 -0.48
C LEU A 26 5.70 -6.06 -0.90
N ASN A 27 6.71 -6.79 -0.42
CA ASN A 27 6.78 -8.23 -0.64
C ASN A 27 5.61 -8.99 0.00
N LYS A 28 5.19 -8.60 1.21
CA LYS A 28 3.97 -9.14 1.83
C LYS A 28 2.74 -8.81 0.99
N PHE A 29 2.60 -7.54 0.55
CA PHE A 29 1.51 -7.11 -0.30
C PHE A 29 1.45 -7.95 -1.58
N LYS A 30 2.59 -8.15 -2.26
CA LYS A 30 2.70 -9.00 -3.45
C LYS A 30 2.27 -10.44 -3.21
N SER A 31 2.65 -11.01 -2.07
CA SER A 31 2.23 -12.37 -1.69
C SER A 31 0.72 -12.42 -1.44
N THR A 32 0.18 -11.47 -0.68
CA THR A 32 -1.24 -11.41 -0.36
C THR A 32 -2.09 -11.13 -1.60
N LEU A 33 -1.61 -10.31 -2.53
CA LEU A 33 -2.24 -10.08 -3.83
C LEU A 33 -2.40 -11.38 -4.63
N ARG A 34 -1.41 -12.28 -4.58
CA ARG A 34 -1.52 -13.60 -5.24
C ARG A 34 -2.47 -14.55 -4.51
N SER A 35 -2.52 -14.52 -3.18
CA SER A 35 -3.30 -15.47 -2.39
C SER A 35 -4.76 -15.03 -2.17
N HIS A 36 -4.99 -13.76 -1.87
CA HIS A 36 -6.29 -13.14 -1.61
C HIS A 36 -6.84 -12.37 -2.81
N GLY A 37 -6.06 -12.23 -3.88
CA GLY A 37 -6.46 -11.45 -5.04
C GLY A 37 -6.39 -9.94 -4.78
N PRO A 38 -6.99 -9.14 -5.66
CA PRO A 38 -6.85 -7.68 -5.63
C PRO A 38 -7.55 -6.99 -4.46
N ILE A 39 -8.47 -7.67 -3.76
CA ILE A 39 -9.14 -7.15 -2.54
C ILE A 39 -8.14 -6.86 -1.41
N CYS A 40 -6.97 -7.50 -1.45
CA CYS A 40 -5.82 -7.33 -0.57
C CYS A 40 -5.41 -5.85 -0.37
N ILE A 41 -5.71 -4.97 -1.35
CA ILE A 41 -5.47 -3.53 -1.25
C ILE A 41 -6.12 -2.90 -0.02
N LEU A 42 -7.25 -3.42 0.45
CA LEU A 42 -7.92 -2.92 1.66
C LEU A 42 -7.12 -3.20 2.93
N GLU A 43 -6.33 -4.28 2.95
CA GLU A 43 -5.47 -4.64 4.07
C GLU A 43 -4.08 -3.99 3.98
N HIS A 44 -3.63 -3.69 2.76
CA HIS A 44 -2.28 -3.15 2.49
C HIS A 44 -2.29 -1.67 2.09
N PHE A 45 -3.42 -0.98 2.24
CA PHE A 45 -3.56 0.43 1.90
C PHE A 45 -2.58 1.30 2.69
N ASP A 46 -2.35 0.97 3.97
CA ASP A 46 -1.35 1.61 4.84
C ASP A 46 0.06 1.56 4.22
N THR A 47 0.42 0.46 3.56
CA THR A 47 1.73 0.34 2.88
C THR A 47 1.82 1.30 1.70
N GLY A 48 0.81 1.33 0.84
CA GLY A 48 0.76 2.27 -0.29
C GLY A 48 0.77 3.72 0.17
N TYR A 49 0.01 4.03 1.22
CA TYR A 49 -0.01 5.36 1.84
C TYR A 49 1.34 5.74 2.45
N SER A 50 2.01 4.81 3.12
CA SER A 50 3.34 5.03 3.70
C SER A 50 4.39 5.32 2.64
N VAL A 51 4.31 4.66 1.47
CA VAL A 51 5.17 4.95 0.31
C VAL A 51 4.92 6.38 -0.19
N LEU A 52 3.65 6.79 -0.30
CA LEU A 52 3.29 8.15 -0.71
C LEU A 52 3.73 9.20 0.33
N GLN A 53 3.59 8.90 1.62
CA GLN A 53 3.98 9.81 2.70
C GLN A 53 5.50 9.96 2.81
N HIS A 54 6.26 8.91 2.49
CA HIS A 54 7.72 8.93 2.45
C HIS A 54 8.28 9.09 1.04
N PHE A 55 7.47 9.47 0.05
CA PHE A 55 7.86 9.43 -1.37
C PHE A 55 9.17 10.17 -1.67
N ASN A 56 9.43 11.32 -1.05
CA ASN A 56 10.69 12.05 -1.25
C ASN A 56 11.92 11.37 -0.64
N ALA A 57 11.74 10.55 0.39
CA ALA A 57 12.81 9.86 1.12
C ALA A 57 13.04 8.42 0.64
N LEU A 58 12.25 7.94 -0.32
CA LEU A 58 12.32 6.55 -0.80
C LEU A 58 13.14 6.38 -2.06
N GLU A 59 13.80 5.23 -2.13
CA GLU A 59 14.51 4.76 -3.31
C GLU A 59 13.53 4.50 -4.46
N LEU A 60 13.98 4.76 -5.68
CA LEU A 60 13.17 4.62 -6.90
C LEU A 60 12.54 3.22 -7.00
N GLY A 61 13.31 2.17 -6.70
CA GLY A 61 12.83 0.79 -6.79
C GLY A 61 11.63 0.48 -5.88
N VAL A 62 11.54 1.10 -4.69
CA VAL A 62 10.38 0.91 -3.79
C VAL A 62 9.14 1.57 -4.40
N LYS A 63 9.29 2.72 -5.05
CA LYS A 63 8.20 3.43 -5.71
C LYS A 63 7.67 2.65 -6.90
N GLU A 64 8.57 2.15 -7.74
CA GLU A 64 8.24 1.36 -8.92
C GLU A 64 7.53 0.06 -8.53
N ASP A 65 8.06 -0.68 -7.54
CA ASP A 65 7.44 -1.94 -7.07
C ASP A 65 6.05 -1.69 -6.47
N THR A 66 5.86 -0.57 -5.75
CA THR A 66 4.54 -0.14 -5.26
C THR A 66 3.58 0.16 -6.40
N LEU A 67 4.03 0.91 -7.41
CA LEU A 67 3.20 1.29 -8.56
C LEU A 67 2.78 0.05 -9.35
N GLU A 68 3.72 -0.86 -9.62
CA GLU A 68 3.44 -2.14 -10.28
C GLU A 68 2.40 -2.96 -9.51
N LEU A 69 2.51 -3.03 -8.18
CA LEU A 69 1.53 -3.70 -7.33
C LEU A 69 0.13 -3.07 -7.44
N LEU A 70 0.05 -1.74 -7.40
CA LEU A 70 -1.22 -1.02 -7.56
C LEU A 70 -1.84 -1.27 -8.93
N VAL A 71 -1.03 -1.27 -9.99
CA VAL A 71 -1.49 -1.59 -11.35
C VAL A 71 -2.00 -3.02 -11.44
N GLN A 72 -1.31 -3.99 -10.84
CA GLN A 72 -1.79 -5.38 -10.79
C GLN A 72 -3.11 -5.51 -10.02
N VAL A 73 -3.24 -4.84 -8.89
CA VAL A 73 -4.50 -4.77 -8.13
C VAL A 73 -5.62 -4.23 -9.01
N VAL A 74 -5.42 -3.06 -9.63
CA VAL A 74 -6.46 -2.40 -10.43
C VAL A 74 -6.86 -3.26 -11.63
N ASN A 75 -5.89 -3.88 -12.32
CA ASN A 75 -6.19 -4.83 -13.40
C ASN A 75 -6.96 -6.06 -12.89
N GLY A 76 -6.63 -6.56 -11.71
CA GLY A 76 -7.38 -7.65 -11.08
C GLY A 76 -8.80 -7.26 -10.66
N LEU A 77 -9.03 -5.99 -10.29
CA LEU A 77 -10.36 -5.46 -9.93
C LEU A 77 -11.23 -5.15 -11.15
N ALA A 78 -10.63 -4.91 -12.32
CA ALA A 78 -11.33 -4.52 -13.55
C ALA A 78 -12.03 -5.69 -14.26
N VAL A 79 -12.36 -6.77 -13.54
CA VAL A 79 -13.06 -7.96 -14.02
C VAL A 79 -14.58 -7.82 -13.94
#